data_AF-A0A7S0FY84-F1
#
_entry.id   AF-A0A7S0FY84-F1
#
_cell.length_a   1.000
_cell.length_b   1.000
_cell.length_c   1.000
_cell.angle_alpha   90.00
_cell.angle_beta   90.00
_cell.angle_gamma   90.00
#
_symmetry.space_group_name_H-M   'P 1'
#
loop_
_entity.id
_entity.type
_entity.pdbx_description
1 polymer ?
#
loop_
_entity_poly.entity_id
_entity_poly.type
_entity_poly.pdbx_seq_one_letter_code
_entity_poly.pdbx_strand_id
1 'polypeptide(L)'
;VDPIDGTTNFAAGQPLSAVSIGVAKNGILRVGVIYDPFRDELFAATLGQGACLNGTLITVSQGATQLREAVVASGAPPNPKSAVPCFRAMTLLAPPRSRTVRILGS
;
A
#
# COMPACT_ATOMS: atom_id res chain seq x y z
N VAL A 1 -0.14 15.76 0.04
CA VAL A 1 -1.48 15.40 -0.48
C VAL A 1 -1.25 14.80 -1.84
N ASP A 2 -1.69 13.57 -2.05
CA ASP A 2 -1.83 12.96 -3.36
C ASP A 2 -3.33 12.85 -3.67
N PRO A 3 -3.84 13.60 -4.65
CA PRO A 3 -5.26 13.59 -4.97
C PRO A 3 -5.70 12.28 -5.65
N ILE A 4 -4.80 11.55 -6.32
CA ILE A 4 -5.09 10.31 -7.04
C ILE A 4 -3.83 9.42 -7.07
N ASP A 5 -3.63 8.64 -6.00
CA ASP A 5 -2.71 7.52 -6.04
C ASP A 5 -3.29 6.40 -6.92
N GLY A 6 -2.46 5.77 -7.74
CA GLY A 6 -2.91 4.85 -8.78
C GLY A 6 -3.50 5.54 -10.01
N THR A 7 -2.94 6.68 -10.44
CA THR A 7 -3.40 7.43 -11.63
C THR A 7 -3.60 6.56 -12.88
N THR A 8 -2.71 5.59 -13.14
CA THR A 8 -2.86 4.65 -14.27
C THR A 8 -4.10 3.78 -14.13
N ASN A 9 -4.38 3.27 -12.92
CA ASN A 9 -5.58 2.49 -12.64
C ASN A 9 -6.84 3.35 -12.82
N PHE A 10 -6.85 4.57 -12.26
CA PHE A 10 -7.95 5.52 -12.41
C PHE A 10 -8.24 5.82 -13.90
N ALA A 11 -7.21 6.17 -14.67
CA ALA A 11 -7.35 6.47 -16.10
C ALA A 11 -7.82 5.26 -16.93
N ALA A 12 -7.48 4.05 -16.49
CA ALA A 12 -7.92 2.79 -17.11
C ALA A 12 -9.26 2.26 -16.57
N GLY A 13 -9.95 3.01 -15.71
CA GLY A 13 -11.23 2.61 -15.10
C GLY A 13 -11.12 1.44 -14.12
N GLN A 14 -9.93 1.16 -13.58
CA GLN A 14 -9.71 0.11 -12.58
C GLN A 14 -9.97 0.66 -11.17
N PRO A 15 -10.74 -0.05 -10.32
CA PRO A 15 -11.10 0.40 -8.96
C PRO A 15 -9.97 0.13 -7.96
N LEU A 16 -8.78 0.66 -8.25
CA LEU A 16 -7.54 0.52 -7.49
C LEU A 16 -6.81 1.87 -7.48
N SER A 17 -7.49 2.89 -6.97
CA SER A 17 -6.92 4.23 -6.73
C SER A 17 -7.50 4.84 -5.47
N ALA A 18 -6.75 5.72 -4.81
CA ALA A 18 -7.11 6.31 -3.54
C ALA A 18 -6.65 7.77 -3.43
N VAL A 19 -7.28 8.52 -2.52
CA VAL A 19 -6.80 9.84 -2.08
C VAL A 19 -5.91 9.64 -0.86
N SER A 20 -4.74 10.28 -0.82
CA SER A 20 -3.81 10.21 0.31
C SER A 20 -3.46 11.58 0.88
N ILE A 21 -3.64 11.76 2.19
CA ILE A 21 -3.35 13.02 2.89
C ILE A 21 -2.56 12.72 4.16
N GLY A 22 -1.41 13.37 4.30
CA GLY A 22 -0.59 13.35 5.51
C GLY A 22 -0.43 14.76 6.08
N VAL A 23 -0.53 14.89 7.41
CA VAL A 23 -0.30 16.13 8.14
C VAL A 23 0.96 15.99 8.98
N ALA A 24 1.99 16.77 8.65
CA ALA A 24 3.23 16.83 9.40
C ALA A 24 3.36 18.14 10.17
N LYS A 25 3.85 18.08 11.41
CA LYS A 25 4.17 19.24 12.23
C LYS A 25 5.60 19.08 12.76
N ASN A 26 6.45 20.07 12.48
CA ASN A 26 7.88 20.05 12.84
C ASN A 26 8.60 18.79 12.32
N GLY A 27 8.33 18.41 11.06
CA GLY A 27 8.91 17.22 10.43
C GLY A 27 8.34 15.88 10.90
N ILE A 28 7.43 15.86 11.88
CA ILE A 28 6.82 14.63 12.40
C ILE A 28 5.44 14.44 11.78
N LEU A 29 5.21 13.30 11.13
CA LEU A 29 3.89 12.91 10.64
C LEU A 29 2.96 12.65 11.83
N ARG A 30 1.86 13.40 11.92
CA ARG A 30 0.90 13.37 13.02
C ARG A 30 -0.37 12.62 12.66
N VAL A 31 -0.86 12.82 11.44
CA VAL A 31 -2.09 12.22 10.93
C VAL A 31 -1.84 11.74 9.50
N GLY A 32 -2.38 10.58 9.16
CA GLY A 32 -2.43 10.07 7.79
C GLY A 32 -3.82 9.53 7.49
N VAL A 33 -4.33 9.80 6.29
CA VAL A 33 -5.56 9.21 5.76
C VAL A 33 -5.33 8.71 4.34
N ILE A 34 -5.89 7.55 4.04
CA ILE A 34 -6.02 6.97 2.71
C ILE A 34 -7.51 6.66 2.52
N TYR A 35 -8.11 7.19 1.47
CA TYR A 35 -9.51 6.96 1.15
C TYR A 35 -9.63 6.28 -0.21
N ASP A 36 -10.16 5.06 -0.23
CA ASP A 36 -10.58 4.35 -1.44
C ASP A 36 -12.06 4.67 -1.72
N PRO A 37 -12.37 5.50 -2.74
CA PRO A 37 -13.75 5.89 -3.04
C PRO A 37 -14.55 4.77 -3.72
N PHE A 38 -13.92 3.72 -4.22
CA PHE A 38 -14.61 2.60 -4.89
C PHE A 38 -15.17 1.60 -3.88
N ARG A 39 -14.55 1.51 -2.71
CA ARG A 39 -14.96 0.60 -1.62
C ARG A 39 -15.56 1.32 -0.42
N ASP A 40 -15.55 2.65 -0.43
CA ASP A 40 -15.89 3.48 0.72
C ASP A 40 -15.08 3.10 1.97
N GLU A 41 -13.77 2.96 1.77
CA GLU A 41 -12.82 2.57 2.81
C GLU A 41 -11.92 3.74 3.18
N LEU A 42 -12.09 4.26 4.39
CA LEU A 42 -11.25 5.28 5.01
C LEU A 42 -10.28 4.63 5.99
N PHE A 43 -9.03 4.52 5.59
CA PHE A 43 -7.91 4.21 6.47
C PHE A 43 -7.42 5.50 7.11
N ALA A 44 -7.40 5.57 8.43
CA ALA A 44 -6.98 6.76 9.17
C ALA A 44 -6.07 6.39 10.32
N ALA A 45 -5.03 7.17 10.57
CA ALA A 45 -4.14 6.96 11.70
C ALA A 45 -3.71 8.31 12.31
N THR A 46 -3.64 8.33 13.64
CA THR A 46 -3.07 9.45 14.41
C THR A 46 -1.92 8.94 15.25
N LEU A 47 -0.82 9.70 15.29
CA LEU A 47 0.38 9.34 16.04
C LEU A 47 0.04 9.02 17.50
N GLY A 48 0.35 7.79 17.92
CA GLY A 48 0.08 7.29 19.26
C GLY A 48 -1.33 6.76 19.52
N GLN A 49 -2.23 6.80 18.54
CA GLN A 49 -3.64 6.36 18.69
C GLN A 49 -3.98 5.09 17.88
N GLY A 50 -3.04 4.59 17.09
CA GLY A 50 -3.26 3.44 16.20
C GLY A 50 -3.86 3.84 14.85
N ALA A 51 -4.27 2.83 14.10
CA ALA A 51 -4.89 2.97 12.78
C ALA A 51 -6.30 2.37 12.79
N CYS A 52 -7.19 2.96 12.01
CA CYS A 52 -8.58 2.57 11.86
C CYS A 52 -8.94 2.38 10.39
N LEU A 53 -9.86 1.46 10.12
CA LEU A 53 -10.63 1.36 8.88
C LEU A 53 -12.08 1.70 9.20
N ASN A 54 -12.63 2.74 8.59
CA ASN A 54 -14.01 3.20 8.82
C ASN A 54 -14.35 3.36 10.31
N GLY A 55 -13.42 3.96 11.07
CA GLY A 55 -13.56 4.19 12.51
C GLY A 55 -13.28 2.97 13.40
N THR A 56 -13.13 1.77 12.83
CA THR A 56 -12.82 0.55 13.58
C THR A 56 -11.31 0.33 13.62
N LEU A 57 -10.73 0.11 14.81
CA LEU A 57 -9.29 -0.16 14.96
C LEU A 57 -8.87 -1.39 14.15
N ILE A 58 -7.74 -1.27 13.46
CA ILE A 58 -7.14 -2.36 12.67
C ILE A 58 -5.74 -2.68 13.19
N THR A 59 -5.33 -3.92 12.96
CA THR A 59 -3.99 -4.41 13.29
C THR A 59 -3.37 -5.10 12.08
N VAL A 60 -2.05 -5.24 12.10
CA VAL A 60 -1.34 -6.01 11.08
C VAL A 60 -1.68 -7.50 11.17
N SER A 61 -1.48 -8.23 10.07
CA SER A 61 -1.66 -9.68 10.05
C SER A 61 -0.90 -10.38 11.18
N GLN A 62 -1.59 -11.22 11.94
CA GLN A 62 -1.00 -12.06 12.99
C GLN A 62 -0.73 -13.50 12.53
N GLY A 63 -1.25 -13.89 11.36
CA GLY A 63 -1.25 -15.29 10.90
C GLY A 63 0.00 -15.72 10.15
N ALA A 64 0.82 -14.79 9.65
CA ALA A 64 2.08 -15.09 8.99
C ALA A 64 3.23 -14.73 9.94
N THR A 65 3.91 -15.74 10.46
CA THR A 65 5.08 -15.54 11.33
C THR A 65 6.39 -15.63 10.54
N GLN A 66 6.32 -16.19 9.32
CA GLN A 66 7.47 -16.35 8.44
C GLN A 66 7.12 -15.89 7.02
N LEU A 67 8.10 -15.39 6.27
CA LEU A 67 7.88 -14.81 4.94
C LEU A 67 7.17 -15.78 3.98
N ARG A 68 7.47 -17.08 4.05
CA ARG A 68 6.84 -18.13 3.21
C ARG A 68 5.32 -18.23 3.40
N GLU A 69 4.80 -17.74 4.53
CA GLU A 69 3.37 -17.75 4.86
C GLU A 69 2.67 -16.46 4.38
N ALA A 70 3.42 -15.43 4.02
CA ALA A 70 2.90 -14.12 3.65
C ALA A 70 2.50 -14.03 2.17
N VAL A 71 1.52 -13.18 1.90
CA VAL A 71 1.29 -12.57 0.59
C VAL A 71 1.97 -11.20 0.61
N VAL A 72 2.85 -10.93 -0.36
CA VAL A 72 3.64 -9.70 -0.38
C VAL A 72 3.09 -8.74 -1.43
N ALA A 73 2.81 -7.50 -1.05
CA ALA A 73 2.52 -6.43 -2.01
C ALA A 73 3.83 -5.74 -2.43
N SER A 74 3.94 -5.38 -3.70
CA SER A 74 5.07 -4.64 -4.27
C SER A 74 4.60 -3.73 -5.41
N GLY A 75 5.43 -2.77 -5.80
CA GLY A 75 5.20 -1.88 -6.93
C GLY A 75 6.23 -2.08 -8.05
N ALA A 76 5.87 -1.67 -9.26
CA ALA A 76 6.80 -1.59 -10.38
C ALA A 76 7.04 -0.11 -10.71
N PRO A 77 8.29 0.36 -10.78
CA PRO A 77 8.58 1.74 -11.14
C PRO A 77 8.33 1.96 -12.64
N PRO A 78 8.04 3.21 -13.06
CA PRO A 78 7.51 3.48 -14.40
C PRO A 78 8.53 3.38 -15.53
N ASN A 79 9.83 3.23 -15.24
CA ASN A 79 10.88 3.23 -16.26
C ASN A 79 11.69 1.92 -16.26
N PRO A 80 12.15 1.44 -17.44
CA PRO A 80 12.89 0.17 -17.53
C PRO A 80 14.17 0.12 -16.68
N LYS A 81 14.89 1.24 -16.54
CA LYS A 81 16.14 1.32 -15.79
C LYS A 81 15.97 0.98 -14.31
N SER A 82 14.85 1.36 -13.71
CA SER A 82 14.49 1.03 -12.33
C SER A 82 13.64 -0.24 -12.23
N ALA A 83 12.85 -0.55 -13.27
CA ALA A 83 11.99 -1.72 -13.27
C ALA A 83 12.78 -3.03 -13.32
N VAL A 84 13.85 -3.11 -14.11
CA VAL A 84 14.65 -4.35 -14.21
C VAL A 84 15.28 -4.74 -12.85
N PRO A 85 15.97 -3.85 -12.11
CA PRO A 85 16.42 -4.16 -10.76
C PRO A 85 15.28 -4.52 -9.80
N CYS A 86 14.15 -3.82 -9.88
CA CYS A 86 12.97 -4.10 -9.05
C CYS A 86 12.41 -5.51 -9.31
N PHE A 87 12.19 -5.88 -10.58
CA PHE A 87 11.73 -7.22 -10.95
C PHE A 87 12.72 -8.30 -10.52
N ARG A 88 14.04 -8.07 -10.66
CA ARG A 88 15.07 -8.98 -10.13
C ARG A 88 15.00 -9.11 -8.61
N ALA A 89 14.77 -8.04 -7.87
CA ALA A 89 14.60 -8.12 -6.42
C ALA A 89 13.32 -8.89 -6.05
N MET A 90 12.24 -8.73 -6.81
CA MET A 90 10.99 -9.46 -6.55
C MET A 90 11.10 -10.97 -6.80
N THR A 91 12.02 -11.45 -7.64
CA THR A 91 12.24 -12.90 -7.77
C THR A 91 12.76 -13.53 -6.48
N LEU A 92 13.46 -12.76 -5.63
CA LEU A 92 13.90 -13.22 -4.31
C LEU A 92 12.73 -13.39 -3.33
N LEU A 93 11.57 -12.79 -3.61
CA LEU A 93 10.35 -12.88 -2.82
C LEU A 93 9.37 -13.90 -3.39
N ALA A 94 9.60 -14.41 -4.60
CA ALA A 94 8.73 -15.38 -5.25
C ALA A 94 8.69 -16.72 -4.47
N PRO A 95 7.70 -17.60 -4.72
CA PRO A 95 7.68 -18.93 -4.14
C PRO A 95 8.99 -19.70 -4.39
N PRO A 96 9.50 -20.43 -3.38
CA PRO A 96 8.86 -20.77 -2.11
C PRO A 96 9.10 -19.73 -0.97
N ARG A 97 9.69 -18.57 -1.27
CA ARG A 97 10.11 -17.60 -0.24
C ARG A 97 8.95 -16.84 0.39
N SER A 98 7.90 -16.55 -0.39
CA SER A 98 6.57 -16.12 0.04
C SER A 98 5.49 -16.98 -0.62
N ARG A 99 4.21 -16.84 -0.23
CA ARG A 99 3.11 -17.52 -0.95
C ARG A 99 2.96 -16.97 -2.36
N THR A 100 3.07 -15.65 -2.52
CA THR A 100 2.91 -14.95 -3.79
C THR A 100 3.24 -13.46 -3.63
N VAL A 101 3.57 -12.81 -4.75
CA VAL A 101 3.73 -11.35 -4.84
C VAL A 101 2.54 -10.76 -5.59
N ARG A 102 2.03 -9.60 -5.15
CA ARG A 102 0.95 -8.83 -5.78
C ARG A 102 1.46 -7.46 -6.19
N ILE A 103 1.07 -7.03 -7.39
CA ILE A 103 1.32 -5.68 -7.90
C ILE A 103 -0.04 -5.10 -8.25
N LEU A 104 -0.52 -4.14 -7.45
CA LEU A 104 -1.87 -3.56 -7.59
C LEU A 104 -1.86 -2.20 -8.30
N GLY A 105 -0.77 -1.44 -8.18
CA GLY A 105 -0.63 -0.13 -8.83
C GLY A 105 -1.15 1.06 -8.01
N SER A 106 -1.58 0.81 -6.78
CA SER A 106 -1.84 1.75 -5.67
C SER A 106 -1.59 0.96 -4.38
#